data_AF-A0A6D0YCU9-F1
#
_entry.id   AF-A0A6D0YCU9-F1
#
_cell.length_a   1.000
_cell.length_b   1.000
_cell.length_c   1.000
_cell.angle_alpha   90.00
_cell.angle_beta   90.00
_cell.angle_gamma   90.00
#
_symmetry.space_group_name_H-M   'P 1'
#
loop_
_entity.id
_entity.type
_entity.pdbx_description
1 polymer ?
#
loop_
_entity_poly.entity_id
_entity_poly.type
_entity_poly.pdbx_seq_one_letter_code
_entity_poly.pdbx_strand_id
1 'polypeptide(L)'
;HTAVEVNYTDPQNGWQTSTELVEDPEAILRYGRNLLKMDAFGCTSRGQAHRAGLWVIKTGLLETQTVDFTLGSQGLRHTPGDIIEICDNDYAGTLTGGRVLSIDAASRTLTLDREVTLPETGAATVNLINGSGKPVSVDITAHPAPDRIQVSTLPDGVETYGVWGLSLQSLRRRLFRCVSIRENTDGTFAITAVQHVPEKEAIVDNGASFEPQSGTLNSVIPPAVQHLTVEVSAADGQYLAQAKWDTPRVVKGVRFSLRLTSGSGEDSRLVTTAITADTEHRFSGLPPGEYTLTVRAINSYGQQGEPATTTFRINAPAVPATIELTPGYFQITAVPRLAVYDPTVQFEFWFSEAKIADTSQVETSARYLGTGSQWSVSGPHIKPGKDFWFYVRSVNLVGKSAFVEVSGQPSNDGEGYLEFFREKIGKLHLAQGLWELIDNSQLADEMAEMKTSITETRNEIT
;
A
#
# COMPACT_ATOMS: atom_id res chain seq x y z
N HIS A 1 -30.97 5.52 19.42
CA HIS A 1 -30.14 4.33 19.66
C HIS A 1 -29.44 4.48 21.01
N THR A 2 -29.08 3.37 21.64
CA THR A 2 -28.41 3.37 22.96
C THR A 2 -27.04 2.68 22.91
N ALA A 3 -26.73 2.00 21.81
CA ALA A 3 -25.43 1.43 21.48
C ALA A 3 -25.12 1.63 19.99
N VAL A 4 -23.85 1.80 19.63
CA VAL A 4 -23.39 1.93 18.25
C VAL A 4 -22.11 1.11 18.04
N GLU A 5 -22.11 0.21 17.06
CA GLU A 5 -20.91 -0.44 16.52
C GLU A 5 -20.38 0.41 15.36
N VAL A 6 -19.14 0.89 15.51
CA VAL A 6 -18.50 1.78 14.54
C VAL A 6 -17.30 1.08 13.92
N ASN A 7 -17.37 0.81 12.62
CA ASN A 7 -16.24 0.28 11.88
C ASN A 7 -15.28 1.41 11.47
N TYR A 8 -13.99 1.19 11.65
CA TYR A 8 -12.93 2.11 11.24
C TYR A 8 -11.72 1.35 10.67
N THR A 9 -10.87 2.03 9.92
CA THR A 9 -9.63 1.44 9.38
C THR A 9 -8.55 1.57 10.43
N ASP A 10 -7.95 0.46 10.89
CA ASP A 10 -6.99 0.49 12.01
C ASP A 10 -5.53 0.32 11.53
N PRO A 11 -4.70 1.38 11.60
CA PRO A 11 -3.27 1.29 11.27
C PRO A 11 -2.51 0.30 12.18
N GLN A 12 -2.99 0.05 13.40
CA GLN A 12 -2.37 -0.90 14.34
C GLN A 12 -2.75 -2.35 14.03
N ASN A 13 -3.78 -2.57 13.22
CA ASN A 13 -4.21 -3.88 12.73
C ASN A 13 -3.92 -4.04 11.23
N GLY A 14 -2.76 -3.54 10.77
CA GLY A 14 -2.33 -3.68 9.39
C GLY A 14 -3.27 -3.02 8.37
N TRP A 15 -3.91 -1.91 8.73
CA TRP A 15 -4.90 -1.19 7.91
C TRP A 15 -6.18 -1.99 7.60
N GLN A 16 -6.46 -3.05 8.37
CA GLN A 16 -7.73 -3.78 8.28
C GLN A 16 -8.85 -3.07 9.05
N THR A 17 -10.09 -3.41 8.71
CA THR A 17 -11.27 -2.93 9.43
C THR A 17 -11.30 -3.46 10.85
N SER A 18 -11.47 -2.56 11.81
CA SER A 18 -11.72 -2.87 13.22
C SER A 18 -13.02 -2.21 13.67
N THR A 19 -13.64 -2.73 14.72
CA THR A 19 -14.94 -2.26 15.22
C THR A 19 -14.80 -1.73 16.64
N GLU A 20 -15.29 -0.51 16.88
CA GLU A 20 -15.44 0.07 18.21
C GLU A 20 -16.91 0.00 18.63
N LEU A 21 -17.18 -0.56 19.81
CA LEU A 21 -18.51 -0.56 20.42
C LEU A 21 -18.62 0.62 21.38
N VAL A 22 -19.58 1.52 21.11
CA VAL A 22 -19.90 2.67 21.95
C VAL A 22 -21.27 2.46 22.58
N GLU A 23 -21.35 2.53 23.90
CA GLU A 23 -22.59 2.28 24.66
C GLU A 23 -22.84 3.41 25.66
N ASP A 24 -24.11 3.76 25.84
CA ASP A 24 -24.55 4.68 26.91
C ASP A 24 -25.30 3.87 27.98
N PRO A 25 -24.66 3.55 29.11
CA PRO A 25 -25.23 2.66 30.13
C PRO A 25 -26.54 3.19 30.72
N GLU A 26 -26.65 4.50 30.94
CA GLU A 26 -27.86 5.13 31.49
C GLU A 26 -29.03 5.03 30.50
N ALA A 27 -28.76 5.30 29.22
CA ALA A 27 -29.76 5.15 28.17
C ALA A 27 -30.16 3.69 27.97
N ILE A 28 -29.23 2.75 28.07
CA ILE A 28 -29.51 1.30 28.00
C ILE A 28 -30.40 0.87 29.17
N LEU A 29 -30.10 1.32 30.39
CA LEU A 29 -30.92 1.03 31.57
C LEU A 29 -32.35 1.56 31.43
N ARG A 30 -32.51 2.74 30.82
CA ARG A 30 -33.82 3.40 30.68
C ARG A 30 -34.65 2.90 29.49
N TYR A 31 -34.01 2.64 28.35
CA TYR A 31 -34.69 2.39 27.07
C TYR A 31 -34.40 1.01 26.48
N GLY A 32 -33.57 0.20 27.14
CA GLY A 32 -33.06 -1.05 26.62
C GLY A 32 -31.91 -0.85 25.62
N ARG A 33 -31.22 -1.95 25.29
CA ARG A 33 -30.13 -1.94 24.32
C ARG A 33 -30.68 -1.91 22.89
N ASN A 34 -30.39 -0.82 22.17
CA ASN A 34 -30.76 -0.61 20.77
C ASN A 34 -29.48 -0.25 19.99
N LEU A 35 -28.98 -1.24 19.25
CA LEU A 35 -27.73 -1.20 18.52
C LEU A 35 -27.91 -0.65 17.10
N LEU A 36 -27.10 0.34 16.75
CA LEU A 36 -26.87 0.77 15.37
C LEU A 36 -25.50 0.29 14.91
N LYS A 37 -25.38 -0.12 13.64
CA LYS A 37 -24.09 -0.36 13.00
C LYS A 37 -23.80 0.74 12.01
N MET A 38 -22.60 1.29 12.02
CA MET A 38 -22.18 2.32 11.07
C MET A 38 -20.71 2.22 10.69
N ASP A 39 -20.39 2.73 9.51
CA ASP A 39 -19.02 2.85 9.03
C ASP A 39 -18.55 4.30 9.16
N ALA A 40 -17.44 4.53 9.86
CA ALA A 40 -16.84 5.84 10.00
C ALA A 40 -15.84 6.07 8.87
N PHE A 41 -16.30 6.70 7.78
CA PHE A 41 -15.47 6.98 6.62
C PHE A 41 -14.27 7.87 6.96
N GLY A 42 -13.07 7.50 6.52
CA GLY A 42 -11.83 8.24 6.78
C GLY A 42 -11.33 8.17 8.23
N CYS A 43 -11.99 7.41 9.10
CA CYS A 43 -11.58 7.24 10.49
C CYS A 43 -10.42 6.25 10.59
N THR A 44 -9.29 6.72 11.14
CA THR A 44 -8.05 5.92 11.31
C THR A 44 -7.65 5.72 12.77
N SER A 45 -8.49 6.18 13.70
CA SER A 45 -8.24 6.09 15.13
C SER A 45 -9.48 5.61 15.88
N ARG A 46 -9.27 4.69 16.83
CA ARG A 46 -10.30 4.25 17.77
C ARG A 46 -11.02 5.42 18.47
N GLY A 47 -10.28 6.47 18.83
CA GLY A 47 -10.86 7.66 19.47
C GLY A 47 -11.82 8.44 18.58
N GLN A 48 -11.51 8.54 17.29
CA GLN A 48 -12.43 9.14 16.31
C GLN A 48 -13.69 8.29 16.13
N ALA A 49 -13.53 6.97 16.04
CA ALA A 49 -14.65 6.03 15.94
C ALA A 49 -15.57 6.13 17.17
N HIS A 50 -14.99 6.21 18.37
CA HIS A 50 -15.73 6.37 19.61
C HIS A 50 -16.53 7.68 19.65
N ARG A 51 -15.91 8.82 19.29
CA ARG A 51 -16.62 10.11 19.21
C ARG A 51 -17.75 10.08 18.19
N ALA A 52 -17.55 9.44 17.04
CA ALA A 52 -18.59 9.29 16.04
C ALA A 52 -19.79 8.48 16.57
N GLY A 53 -19.55 7.36 17.26
CA GLY A 53 -20.62 6.57 17.88
C GLY A 53 -21.34 7.35 18.98
N LEU A 54 -20.59 8.05 19.83
CA LEU A 54 -21.15 8.85 20.92
C LEU A 54 -21.98 10.02 20.39
N TRP A 55 -21.55 10.64 19.29
CA TRP A 55 -22.30 11.69 18.60
C TRP A 55 -23.70 11.24 18.20
N VAL A 56 -23.82 10.04 17.62
CA VAL A 56 -25.10 9.48 17.20
C VAL A 56 -26.00 9.21 18.40
N ILE A 57 -25.46 8.62 19.47
CA ILE A 57 -26.23 8.34 20.69
C ILE A 57 -26.72 9.64 21.32
N LYS A 58 -25.81 10.60 21.56
CA LYS A 58 -26.15 11.86 22.23
C LYS A 58 -27.08 12.74 21.39
N THR A 59 -26.96 12.72 20.07
CA THR A 59 -27.93 13.39 19.19
C THR A 59 -29.34 12.81 19.41
N GLY A 60 -29.48 11.47 19.41
CA GLY A 60 -30.77 10.83 19.64
C GLY A 60 -31.35 11.00 21.05
N LEU A 61 -30.52 11.34 22.04
CA LEU A 61 -30.95 11.54 23.44
C LEU A 61 -31.21 13.01 23.79
N LEU A 62 -30.44 13.94 23.21
CA LEU A 62 -30.45 15.35 23.59
C LEU A 62 -31.22 16.23 22.60
N GLU A 63 -31.20 15.89 21.31
CA GLU A 63 -31.78 16.71 20.23
C GLU A 63 -33.07 16.06 19.73
N THR A 64 -34.10 16.04 20.59
CA THR A 64 -35.32 15.23 20.37
C THR A 64 -36.49 16.01 19.80
N GLN A 65 -36.38 17.34 19.73
CA GLN A 65 -37.47 18.23 19.34
C GLN A 65 -37.18 18.85 17.98
N THR A 66 -38.25 19.04 17.20
CA THR A 66 -38.26 19.79 15.94
C THR A 66 -39.26 20.92 16.07
N VAL A 67 -39.00 22.03 15.41
CA VAL A 67 -39.94 23.14 15.30
C VAL A 67 -40.13 23.51 13.85
N ASP A 68 -41.33 23.98 13.55
CA ASP A 68 -41.67 24.61 12.28
C ASP A 68 -42.36 25.94 12.57
N PHE A 69 -41.88 27.02 11.95
CA PHE A 69 -42.51 28.33 12.05
C PHE A 69 -42.36 29.12 10.75
N THR A 70 -43.23 30.12 10.58
CA THR A 70 -43.26 30.97 9.40
C THR A 70 -42.92 32.41 9.78
N LEU A 71 -42.07 33.05 8.97
CA LEU A 71 -41.64 34.43 9.11
C LEU A 71 -42.04 35.25 7.88
N GLY A 72 -42.13 36.58 8.00
CA GLY A 72 -42.16 37.47 6.83
C GLY A 72 -40.75 37.63 6.21
N SER A 73 -40.45 38.78 5.63
CA SER A 73 -39.14 39.09 5.02
C SER A 73 -37.92 38.90 5.94
N GLN A 74 -38.14 38.85 7.26
CA GLN A 74 -37.12 38.54 8.26
C GLN A 74 -36.52 37.13 8.10
N GLY A 75 -37.22 36.21 7.43
CA GLY A 75 -36.69 34.88 7.12
C GLY A 75 -35.47 34.87 6.21
N LEU A 76 -35.27 35.93 5.41
CA LEU A 76 -34.06 36.10 4.59
C LEU A 76 -32.77 36.23 5.41
N ARG A 77 -32.87 36.46 6.72
CA ARG A 77 -31.72 36.57 7.62
C ARG A 77 -31.15 35.24 8.05
N HIS A 78 -31.86 34.14 7.81
CA HIS A 78 -31.46 32.82 8.24
C HIS A 78 -30.85 32.00 7.09
N THR A 79 -29.92 31.12 7.45
CA THR A 79 -29.35 30.10 6.56
C THR A 79 -29.36 28.73 7.23
N PRO A 80 -29.44 27.61 6.46
CA PRO A 80 -29.27 26.29 7.04
C PRO A 80 -27.96 26.18 7.83
N GLY A 81 -28.04 25.69 9.06
CA GLY A 81 -26.93 25.66 10.01
C GLY A 81 -27.00 26.73 11.10
N ASP A 82 -27.77 27.81 10.92
CA ASP A 82 -27.91 28.85 11.93
C ASP A 82 -28.49 28.31 13.24
N ILE A 83 -27.96 28.79 14.36
CA ILE A 83 -28.51 28.54 15.69
C ILE A 83 -29.47 29.67 16.05
N ILE A 84 -30.74 29.31 16.23
CA ILE A 84 -31.86 30.21 16.48
C ILE A 84 -32.36 29.97 17.90
N GLU A 85 -32.40 31.03 18.71
CA GLU A 85 -33.08 30.99 20.00
C GLU A 85 -34.58 31.20 19.79
N ILE A 86 -35.40 30.34 20.40
CA ILE A 86 -36.85 30.39 20.25
C ILE A 86 -37.49 30.64 21.61
N CYS A 87 -38.13 31.81 21.74
CA CYS A 87 -38.96 32.19 22.89
C CYS A 87 -40.41 31.74 22.64
N ASP A 88 -40.67 30.47 22.91
CA ASP A 88 -41.98 29.84 22.74
C ASP A 88 -42.84 30.01 24.00
N ASN A 89 -43.85 30.87 23.91
CA ASN A 89 -44.74 31.19 25.03
C ASN A 89 -45.58 29.99 25.49
N ASP A 90 -46.03 29.15 24.55
CA ASP A 90 -46.88 28.00 24.84
C ASP A 90 -46.09 26.90 25.55
N TYR A 91 -44.83 26.71 25.13
CA TYR A 91 -43.93 25.77 25.80
C TYR A 91 -43.45 26.29 27.16
N ALA A 92 -43.14 27.59 27.26
CA ALA A 92 -42.68 28.20 28.51
C ALA A 92 -43.79 28.30 29.57
N GLY A 93 -45.06 28.29 29.17
CA GLY A 93 -46.21 28.53 30.05
C GLY A 93 -46.27 29.97 30.58
N THR A 94 -45.49 30.89 29.99
CA THR A 94 -45.42 32.30 30.33
C THR A 94 -44.97 33.13 29.12
N LEU A 95 -45.27 34.43 29.13
CA LEU A 95 -45.01 35.34 28.02
C LEU A 95 -43.53 35.75 28.03
N THR A 96 -42.76 35.13 27.14
CA THR A 96 -41.31 35.27 27.00
C THR A 96 -40.89 35.90 25.68
N GLY A 97 -41.79 36.11 24.71
CA GLY A 97 -41.47 36.78 23.47
C GLY A 97 -42.65 37.50 22.82
N GLY A 98 -42.34 38.52 22.01
CA GLY A 98 -43.34 39.38 21.38
C GLY A 98 -42.80 40.43 20.41
N ARG A 99 -43.47 41.59 20.39
CA ARG A 99 -43.16 42.75 19.56
C ARG A 99 -43.02 44.03 20.39
N VAL A 100 -42.09 44.89 20.03
CA VAL A 100 -41.92 46.21 20.68
C VAL A 100 -42.95 47.17 20.10
N LEU A 101 -43.82 47.78 20.90
CA LEU A 101 -44.82 48.74 20.41
C LEU A 101 -44.28 50.17 20.32
N SER A 102 -43.49 50.58 21.30
CA SER A 102 -42.89 51.92 21.34
C SER A 102 -41.57 51.94 22.11
N ILE A 103 -40.74 52.93 21.80
CA ILE A 103 -39.39 53.10 22.35
C ILE A 103 -39.28 54.54 22.86
N ASP A 104 -39.04 54.72 24.16
CA ASP A 104 -38.64 55.99 24.73
C ASP A 104 -37.12 56.00 24.93
N ALA A 105 -36.43 56.69 24.03
CA ALA A 105 -34.97 56.78 24.03
C ALA A 105 -34.41 57.53 25.25
N ALA A 106 -35.13 58.52 25.78
CA ALA A 106 -34.64 59.34 26.88
C ALA A 106 -34.62 58.56 28.20
N SER A 107 -35.68 57.78 28.46
CA SER A 107 -35.76 56.94 29.66
C SER A 107 -35.20 55.53 29.46
N ARG A 108 -34.90 55.13 28.22
CA ARG A 108 -34.54 53.74 27.83
C ARG A 108 -35.65 52.75 28.16
N THR A 109 -36.90 53.17 27.98
CA THR A 109 -38.09 52.35 28.26
C THR A 109 -38.66 51.80 26.97
N LEU A 110 -38.93 50.49 26.95
CA LEU A 110 -39.61 49.78 25.87
C LEU A 110 -41.04 49.45 26.32
N THR A 111 -42.03 49.78 25.50
CA THR A 111 -43.39 49.27 25.67
C THR A 111 -43.55 48.03 24.81
N LEU A 112 -43.94 46.93 25.43
CA LEU A 112 -44.11 45.62 24.80
C LEU A 112 -45.57 45.42 24.34
N ASP A 113 -45.79 44.50 23.43
CA ASP A 113 -47.12 44.15 22.91
C ASP A 113 -48.00 43.37 23.90
N ARG A 114 -47.46 43.03 25.07
CA ARG A 114 -48.10 42.22 26.11
C ARG A 114 -47.41 42.45 27.45
N GLU A 115 -48.11 42.08 28.52
CA GLU A 115 -47.56 42.10 29.86
C GLU A 115 -46.52 40.99 30.04
N VAL A 116 -45.47 41.26 30.81
CA VAL A 116 -44.40 40.31 31.13
C VAL A 116 -44.24 40.17 32.64
N THR A 117 -43.87 38.98 33.09
CA THR A 117 -43.57 38.73 34.50
C THR A 117 -42.06 38.54 34.65
N LEU A 118 -41.43 39.39 35.45
CA LEU A 118 -40.01 39.28 35.78
C LEU A 118 -39.82 38.58 37.14
N PRO A 119 -38.73 37.83 37.35
CA PRO A 119 -38.47 37.18 38.62
C PRO A 119 -38.17 38.21 39.73
N GLU A 120 -38.65 37.95 40.95
CA GLU A 120 -38.38 38.81 42.12
C GLU A 120 -36.88 38.84 42.48
N THR A 121 -36.13 37.79 42.12
CA THR A 121 -34.69 37.66 42.34
C THR A 121 -34.01 37.03 41.13
N GLY A 122 -32.84 37.56 40.75
CA GLY A 122 -32.05 37.08 39.60
C GLY A 122 -31.93 38.13 38.50
N ALA A 123 -30.89 38.02 37.67
CA ALA A 123 -30.71 38.91 36.52
C ALA A 123 -31.68 38.51 35.40
N ALA A 124 -32.43 39.48 34.89
CA ALA A 124 -33.29 39.33 33.71
C ALA A 124 -32.71 40.16 32.56
N THR A 125 -32.59 39.55 31.38
CA THR A 125 -32.16 40.26 30.16
C THR A 125 -33.24 40.18 29.10
N VAL A 126 -33.26 41.15 28.19
CA VAL A 126 -34.09 41.13 26.98
C VAL A 126 -33.20 41.07 25.76
N ASN A 127 -33.51 40.15 24.85
CA ASN A 127 -32.91 40.04 23.54
C ASN A 127 -33.70 40.91 22.55
N LEU A 128 -33.01 41.84 21.90
CA LEU A 128 -33.55 42.76 20.89
C LEU A 128 -32.80 42.58 19.58
N ILE A 129 -33.44 42.92 18.45
CA ILE A 129 -32.78 42.93 17.15
C ILE A 129 -32.30 44.35 16.84
N ASN A 130 -30.99 44.51 16.62
CA ASN A 130 -30.40 45.79 16.26
C ASN A 130 -30.55 46.12 14.76
N GLY A 131 -30.10 47.30 14.33
CA GLY A 131 -30.21 47.75 12.93
C GLY A 131 -29.44 46.90 11.91
N SER A 132 -28.48 46.08 12.38
CA SER A 132 -27.76 45.10 11.54
C SER A 132 -28.47 43.75 11.43
N GLY A 133 -29.64 43.60 12.05
CA GLY A 133 -30.41 42.36 12.09
C GLY A 133 -29.86 41.29 13.04
N LYS A 134 -28.94 41.65 13.95
CA LYS A 134 -28.35 40.73 14.93
C LYS A 134 -29.04 40.82 16.30
N PRO A 135 -29.19 39.70 17.01
CA PRO A 135 -29.69 39.71 18.39
C PRO A 135 -28.66 40.33 19.34
N VAL A 136 -29.11 41.20 20.22
CA VAL A 136 -28.33 41.85 21.28
C VAL A 136 -29.06 41.65 22.61
N SER A 137 -28.37 41.07 23.60
CA SER A 137 -28.91 40.89 24.95
C SER A 137 -28.56 42.10 25.81
N VAL A 138 -29.57 42.71 26.45
CA VAL A 138 -29.40 43.86 27.35
C VAL A 138 -30.09 43.61 28.69
N ASP A 139 -29.47 44.08 29.77
CA ASP A 139 -30.02 43.91 31.12
C ASP A 139 -31.27 44.76 31.33
N ILE A 140 -32.27 44.18 32.01
CA ILE A 140 -33.46 44.91 32.45
C ILE A 140 -33.16 45.56 33.80
N THR A 141 -33.24 46.88 33.86
CA THR A 141 -32.91 47.68 35.05
C THR A 141 -34.13 48.05 35.88
N ALA A 142 -35.32 48.12 35.27
CA ALA A 142 -36.58 48.34 35.96
C ALA A 142 -37.79 47.78 35.17
N HIS A 143 -38.90 47.58 35.87
CA HIS A 143 -40.19 47.13 35.32
C HIS A 143 -41.30 48.11 35.75
N PRO A 144 -41.35 49.32 35.15
CA PRO A 144 -42.24 50.39 35.61
C PRO A 144 -43.74 50.11 35.45
N ALA A 145 -44.14 49.21 34.55
CA ALA A 145 -45.51 48.77 34.35
C ALA A 145 -45.52 47.33 33.81
N PRO A 146 -46.63 46.58 33.91
CA PRO A 146 -46.71 45.19 33.45
C PRO A 146 -46.22 44.98 32.00
N ASP A 147 -46.48 45.94 31.11
CA ASP A 147 -46.12 45.96 29.69
C ASP A 147 -44.86 46.78 29.36
N ARG A 148 -44.14 47.32 30.36
CA ARG A 148 -43.01 48.24 30.13
C ARG A 148 -41.76 47.83 30.88
N ILE A 149 -40.65 47.71 30.16
CA ILE A 149 -39.33 47.40 30.72
C ILE A 149 -38.36 48.55 30.46
N GLN A 150 -37.48 48.82 31.42
CA GLN A 150 -36.36 49.74 31.27
C GLN A 150 -35.07 48.94 31.09
N VAL A 151 -34.26 49.28 30.09
CA VAL A 151 -33.03 48.55 29.76
C VAL A 151 -31.78 49.35 30.11
N SER A 152 -30.67 48.67 30.37
CA SER A 152 -29.39 49.30 30.68
C SER A 152 -28.88 50.18 29.52
N THR A 153 -29.02 49.69 28.29
CA THR A 153 -28.65 50.37 27.06
C THR A 153 -29.66 50.06 25.95
N LEU A 154 -30.01 51.05 25.14
CA LEU A 154 -30.78 50.82 23.91
C LEU A 154 -29.81 50.51 22.76
N PRO A 155 -29.85 49.31 22.16
CA PRO A 155 -29.03 49.00 21.00
C PRO A 155 -29.37 49.89 19.79
N ASP A 156 -28.36 50.23 19.00
CA ASP A 156 -28.55 51.05 17.80
C ASP A 156 -29.43 50.34 16.76
N GLY A 157 -30.45 51.05 16.26
CA GLY A 157 -31.36 50.54 15.23
C GLY A 157 -32.39 49.53 15.73
N VAL A 158 -32.70 49.49 17.03
CA VAL A 158 -33.94 48.85 17.50
C VAL A 158 -35.14 49.63 17.00
N GLU A 159 -36.10 48.94 16.41
CA GLU A 159 -37.28 49.55 15.79
C GLU A 159 -38.59 49.10 16.46
N THR A 160 -39.64 49.89 16.29
CA THR A 160 -41.00 49.47 16.62
C THR A 160 -41.41 48.29 15.75
N TYR A 161 -42.24 47.41 16.31
CA TYR A 161 -42.57 46.08 15.79
C TYR A 161 -41.35 45.16 15.62
N GLY A 162 -40.19 45.49 16.19
CA GLY A 162 -39.06 44.59 16.35
C GLY A 162 -39.39 43.42 17.28
N VAL A 163 -38.72 42.29 17.07
CA VAL A 163 -38.85 41.11 17.93
C VAL A 163 -38.11 41.35 19.26
N TRP A 164 -38.76 40.99 20.36
CA TRP A 164 -38.09 40.87 21.66
C TRP A 164 -38.30 39.48 22.24
N GLY A 165 -37.33 39.04 23.06
CA GLY A 165 -37.41 37.79 23.83
C GLY A 165 -36.75 37.96 25.20
N LEU A 166 -37.39 37.48 26.26
CA LEU A 166 -36.84 37.49 27.61
C LEU A 166 -35.90 36.30 27.82
N SER A 167 -34.73 36.60 28.36
CA SER A 167 -33.81 35.59 28.89
C SER A 167 -33.84 35.66 30.41
N LEU A 168 -34.44 34.64 31.03
CA LEU A 168 -34.59 34.54 32.48
C LEU A 168 -33.75 33.37 32.99
N GLN A 169 -33.08 33.51 34.15
CA GLN A 169 -32.29 32.41 34.73
C GLN A 169 -33.14 31.16 35.06
N SER A 170 -34.42 31.35 35.36
CA SER A 170 -35.38 30.27 35.63
C SER A 170 -35.83 29.53 34.36
N LEU A 171 -35.56 30.07 33.17
CA LEU A 171 -35.94 29.49 31.89
C LEU A 171 -34.69 29.03 31.14
N ARG A 172 -34.64 27.73 30.83
CA ARG A 172 -33.57 27.20 29.99
C ARG A 172 -33.74 27.76 28.57
N ARG A 173 -32.69 28.41 28.05
CA ARG A 173 -32.62 28.82 26.65
C ARG A 173 -32.82 27.61 25.75
N ARG A 174 -33.74 27.72 24.79
CA ARG A 174 -33.99 26.69 23.79
C ARG A 174 -33.40 27.15 22.47
N LEU A 175 -32.35 26.44 22.05
CA LEU A 175 -31.65 26.69 20.82
C LEU A 175 -32.07 25.64 19.79
N PHE A 176 -32.21 26.07 18.55
CA PHE A 176 -32.58 25.21 17.44
C PHE A 176 -31.65 25.49 16.26
N ARG A 177 -31.10 24.44 15.65
CA ARG A 177 -30.32 24.54 14.44
C ARG A 177 -31.23 24.45 13.23
N CYS A 178 -31.21 25.48 12.38
CA CYS A 178 -31.97 25.52 11.14
C CYS A 178 -31.53 24.38 10.21
N VAL A 179 -32.50 23.59 9.74
CA VAL A 179 -32.28 22.47 8.79
C VAL A 179 -32.69 22.87 7.38
N SER A 180 -33.82 23.57 7.24
CA SER A 180 -34.31 24.01 5.94
C SER A 180 -35.07 25.32 6.02
N ILE A 181 -34.98 26.09 4.94
CA ILE A 181 -35.71 27.34 4.73
C ILE A 181 -36.41 27.23 3.38
N ARG A 182 -37.71 27.52 3.36
CA ARG A 182 -38.53 27.51 2.14
C ARG A 182 -39.27 28.82 1.99
N GLU A 183 -39.09 29.48 0.85
CA GLU A 183 -39.89 30.64 0.47
C GLU A 183 -41.28 30.19 -0.02
N ASN A 184 -42.31 30.86 0.48
CA ASN A 184 -43.71 30.67 0.08
C ASN A 184 -44.11 31.72 -0.96
N THR A 185 -45.21 31.44 -1.68
CA THR A 185 -45.71 32.31 -2.75
C THR A 185 -46.26 33.66 -2.29
N ASP A 186 -46.50 33.82 -0.99
CA ASP A 186 -47.02 35.03 -0.35
C ASP A 186 -45.93 35.95 0.23
N GLY A 187 -44.65 35.64 -0.02
CA GLY A 187 -43.51 36.40 0.50
C GLY A 187 -43.14 36.06 1.95
N THR A 188 -43.69 34.97 2.50
CA THR A 188 -43.28 34.41 3.79
C THR A 188 -42.25 33.29 3.64
N PHE A 189 -41.54 32.98 4.72
CA PHE A 189 -40.51 31.95 4.76
C PHE A 189 -40.84 30.94 5.85
N ALA A 190 -40.98 29.67 5.48
CA ALA A 190 -41.11 28.56 6.41
C ALA A 190 -39.72 28.06 6.81
N ILE A 191 -39.46 27.97 8.12
CA ILE A 191 -38.23 27.47 8.70
C ILE A 191 -38.52 26.20 9.49
N THR A 192 -37.75 25.15 9.19
CA THR A 192 -37.70 23.91 9.98
C THR A 192 -36.37 23.84 10.69
N ALA A 193 -36.40 23.64 12.00
CA ALA A 193 -35.20 23.59 12.83
C ALA A 193 -35.28 22.44 13.86
N VAL A 194 -34.13 21.84 14.15
CA VAL A 194 -33.99 20.76 15.14
C VAL A 194 -33.32 21.29 16.40
N GLN A 195 -33.68 20.74 17.55
CA GLN A 195 -33.11 21.17 18.82
C GLN A 195 -31.59 21.08 18.79
N HIS A 196 -30.94 22.12 19.31
CA HIS A 196 -29.50 22.20 19.45
C HIS A 196 -29.14 22.28 20.93
N VAL A 197 -28.25 21.38 21.36
CA VAL A 197 -27.75 21.32 22.74
C VAL A 197 -26.25 21.61 22.70
N PRO A 198 -25.80 22.83 23.05
CA PRO A 198 -24.38 23.21 22.94
C PRO A 198 -23.43 22.32 23.75
N GLU A 199 -23.91 21.76 24.87
CA GLU A 199 -23.12 20.88 25.73
C GLU A 199 -22.79 19.54 25.06
N LYS A 200 -23.52 19.15 24.00
CA LYS A 200 -23.32 17.89 23.28
C LYS A 200 -21.90 17.76 22.72
N GLU A 201 -21.37 18.82 22.12
CA GLU A 201 -20.01 18.84 21.56
C GLU A 201 -18.98 18.51 22.64
N ALA A 202 -19.06 19.17 23.78
CA ALA A 202 -18.16 18.94 24.91
C ALA A 202 -18.30 17.51 25.48
N ILE A 203 -19.51 16.96 25.54
CA ILE A 203 -19.74 15.57 25.97
C ILE A 203 -19.07 14.59 25.00
N VAL A 204 -19.18 14.83 23.69
CA VAL A 204 -18.59 13.95 22.68
C VAL A 204 -17.07 14.04 22.68
N ASP A 205 -16.51 15.26 22.72
CA ASP A 205 -15.07 15.49 22.69
C ASP A 205 -14.36 14.91 23.91
N ASN A 206 -14.93 15.10 25.11
CA ASN A 206 -14.38 14.56 26.35
C ASN A 206 -14.78 13.10 26.61
N GLY A 207 -15.73 12.56 25.85
CA GLY A 207 -16.26 11.22 26.06
C GLY A 207 -15.32 10.10 25.59
N ALA A 208 -14.30 10.42 24.80
CA ALA A 208 -13.28 9.44 24.38
C ALA A 208 -12.14 9.36 25.41
N SER A 209 -12.41 8.71 26.53
CA SER A 209 -11.39 8.31 27.50
C SER A 209 -11.18 6.80 27.41
N PHE A 210 -9.96 6.39 27.11
CA PHE A 210 -9.59 4.99 27.08
C PHE A 210 -8.64 4.73 28.24
N GLU A 211 -8.99 3.75 29.08
CA GLU A 211 -7.98 3.15 29.94
C GLU A 211 -6.81 2.71 29.06
N PRO A 212 -5.56 3.06 29.43
CA PRO A 212 -4.39 2.47 28.78
C PRO A 212 -4.62 0.96 28.77
N GLN A 213 -4.62 0.36 27.57
CA GLN A 213 -4.83 -1.09 27.45
C GLN A 213 -3.96 -1.78 28.49
N SER A 214 -4.58 -2.50 29.43
CA SER A 214 -3.85 -3.32 30.38
C SER A 214 -3.01 -4.29 29.56
N GLY A 215 -1.68 -4.22 29.71
CA GLY A 215 -0.70 -4.90 28.88
C GLY A 215 -0.68 -6.42 29.04
N THR A 216 -1.83 -7.08 29.20
CA THR A 216 -1.94 -8.53 29.38
C THR A 216 -1.92 -9.31 28.07
N LEU A 217 -1.68 -8.65 26.93
CA LEU A 217 -1.15 -9.27 25.70
C LEU A 217 0.24 -8.74 25.36
N ASN A 218 1.04 -8.37 26.36
CA ASN A 218 2.48 -8.37 26.20
C ASN A 218 2.95 -9.83 26.03
N SER A 219 2.87 -10.36 24.80
CA SER A 219 3.94 -11.26 24.39
C SER A 219 5.20 -10.40 24.37
N VAL A 220 5.88 -10.37 25.52
CA VAL A 220 7.16 -9.68 25.73
C VAL A 220 8.22 -10.24 24.78
N ILE A 221 8.02 -11.46 24.27
CA ILE A 221 8.93 -12.13 23.35
C ILE A 221 8.84 -11.46 21.97
N PRO A 222 9.91 -10.81 21.50
CA PRO A 222 9.97 -10.28 20.14
C PRO A 222 9.79 -11.43 19.14
N PRO A 223 9.01 -11.25 18.05
CA PRO A 223 8.76 -12.32 17.10
C PRO A 223 10.07 -12.73 16.38
N ALA A 224 10.16 -14.00 16.02
CA ALA A 224 11.27 -14.48 15.20
C ALA A 224 11.22 -13.84 13.81
N VAL A 225 12.39 -13.44 13.30
CA VAL A 225 12.55 -13.01 11.90
C VAL A 225 12.73 -14.24 11.04
N GLN A 226 11.91 -14.40 10.00
CA GLN A 226 11.93 -15.53 9.08
C GLN A 226 12.11 -15.07 7.63
N HIS A 227 12.53 -16.00 6.78
CA HIS A 227 12.81 -15.83 5.35
C HIS A 227 13.57 -14.54 4.99
N LEU A 228 14.57 -14.19 5.79
CA LEU A 228 15.44 -13.05 5.52
C LEU A 228 16.20 -13.27 4.21
N THR A 229 15.87 -12.47 3.19
CA THR A 229 16.51 -12.49 1.87
C THR A 229 17.09 -11.12 1.55
N VAL A 230 18.13 -11.11 0.70
CA VAL A 230 18.76 -9.90 0.20
C VAL A 230 18.93 -10.00 -1.31
N GLU A 231 18.42 -9.01 -2.03
CA GLU A 231 18.60 -8.87 -3.47
C GLU A 231 19.56 -7.72 -3.78
N VAL A 232 20.57 -7.99 -4.59
CA VAL A 232 21.57 -6.99 -5.01
C VAL A 232 21.20 -6.44 -6.39
N SER A 233 21.25 -5.13 -6.53
CA SER A 233 21.07 -4.43 -7.80
C SER A 233 22.09 -3.30 -7.95
N ALA A 234 22.24 -2.80 -9.18
CA ALA A 234 23.07 -1.64 -9.47
C ALA A 234 22.20 -0.53 -10.07
N ALA A 235 22.28 0.69 -9.53
CA ALA A 235 21.64 1.88 -10.09
C ALA A 235 22.57 3.07 -9.91
N ASP A 236 22.65 3.95 -10.92
CA ASP A 236 23.43 5.20 -10.87
C ASP A 236 24.91 5.01 -10.45
N GLY A 237 25.53 3.90 -10.86
CA GLY A 237 26.92 3.57 -10.51
C GLY A 237 27.14 3.10 -9.07
N GLN A 238 26.07 2.83 -8.32
CA GLN A 238 26.12 2.33 -6.95
C GLN A 238 25.45 0.97 -6.83
N TYR A 239 25.97 0.13 -5.93
CA TYR A 239 25.31 -1.12 -5.57
C TYR A 239 24.33 -0.91 -4.42
N LEU A 240 23.20 -1.57 -4.55
CA LEU A 240 22.05 -1.52 -3.66
C LEU A 240 21.80 -2.92 -3.14
N ALA A 241 21.43 -3.04 -1.88
CA ALA A 241 20.97 -4.29 -1.29
C ALA A 241 19.58 -4.09 -0.67
N GLN A 242 18.57 -4.74 -1.25
CA GLN A 242 17.21 -4.74 -0.73
C GLN A 242 17.04 -5.97 0.16
N ALA A 243 16.86 -5.74 1.46
CA ALA A 243 16.56 -6.79 2.43
C ALA A 243 15.05 -6.91 2.65
N LYS A 244 14.53 -8.13 2.70
CA LYS A 244 13.14 -8.45 3.01
C LYS A 244 13.07 -9.62 3.98
N TRP A 245 12.09 -9.60 4.87
CA TRP A 245 11.84 -10.67 5.82
C TRP A 245 10.36 -10.71 6.21
N ASP A 246 9.97 -11.74 6.96
CA ASP A 246 8.65 -11.83 7.58
C ASP A 246 8.73 -12.20 9.06
N THR A 247 7.58 -12.12 9.71
CA THR A 247 7.42 -12.57 11.10
C THR A 247 6.17 -13.43 11.19
N PRO A 248 6.22 -14.57 11.92
CA PRO A 248 5.08 -15.49 12.01
C PRO A 248 3.91 -14.91 12.82
N ARG A 249 4.13 -13.82 13.56
CA ARG A 249 3.13 -13.11 14.36
C ARG A 249 3.41 -11.61 14.33
N VAL A 250 2.35 -10.82 14.15
CA VAL A 250 2.42 -9.37 14.28
C VAL A 250 2.26 -9.01 15.76
N VAL A 251 3.31 -8.45 16.36
CA VAL A 251 3.29 -7.97 17.74
C VAL A 251 3.32 -6.44 17.73
N LYS A 252 2.42 -5.82 18.49
CA LYS A 252 2.25 -4.37 18.55
C LYS A 252 3.53 -3.69 19.06
N GLY A 253 3.97 -2.66 18.35
CA GLY A 253 5.13 -1.84 18.73
C GLY A 253 6.49 -2.49 18.49
N VAL A 254 6.56 -3.57 17.71
CA VAL A 254 7.84 -4.15 17.29
C VAL A 254 8.51 -3.28 16.23
N ARG A 255 9.82 -3.12 16.36
CA ARG A 255 10.72 -2.56 15.35
C ARG A 255 11.81 -3.58 15.02
N PHE A 256 12.52 -3.40 13.92
CA PHE A 256 13.61 -4.27 13.51
C PHE A 256 14.93 -3.51 13.55
N SER A 257 15.91 -4.03 14.30
CA SER A 257 17.30 -3.58 14.21
C SER A 257 18.00 -4.37 13.14
N LEU A 258 18.61 -3.65 12.20
CA LEU A 258 19.45 -4.20 11.17
C LEU A 258 20.90 -3.81 11.47
N ARG A 259 21.79 -4.79 11.37
CA ARG A 259 23.23 -4.61 11.46
C ARG A 259 23.87 -5.21 10.22
N LEU A 260 24.47 -4.37 9.39
CA LEU A 260 25.20 -4.77 8.20
C LEU A 260 26.70 -4.69 8.49
N THR A 261 27.40 -5.81 8.31
CA THR A 261 28.86 -5.89 8.46
C THR A 261 29.50 -6.36 7.16
N SER A 262 30.68 -5.84 6.84
CA SER A 262 31.51 -6.30 5.73
C SER A 262 32.65 -7.20 6.23
N GLY A 263 33.09 -8.13 5.39
CA GLY A 263 34.13 -9.11 5.74
C GLY A 263 33.57 -10.33 6.48
N SER A 264 34.47 -11.23 6.88
CA SER A 264 34.16 -12.49 7.56
C SER A 264 35.03 -12.69 8.79
N GLY A 265 34.50 -13.38 9.81
CA GLY A 265 35.25 -13.70 11.04
C GLY A 265 35.73 -12.47 11.82
N GLU A 266 36.99 -12.51 12.26
CA GLU A 266 37.61 -11.45 13.08
C GLU A 266 37.83 -10.13 12.30
N ASP A 267 37.87 -10.19 10.97
CA ASP A 267 38.02 -9.01 10.11
C ASP A 267 36.68 -8.30 9.82
N SER A 268 35.59 -8.74 10.46
CA SER A 268 34.27 -8.14 10.24
C SER A 268 34.22 -6.68 10.73
N ARG A 269 33.82 -5.77 9.84
CA ARG A 269 33.66 -4.34 10.14
C ARG A 269 32.21 -3.93 10.01
N LEU A 270 31.76 -3.09 10.94
CA LEU A 270 30.42 -2.52 10.86
C LEU A 270 30.35 -1.54 9.69
N VAL A 271 29.41 -1.76 8.78
CA VAL A 271 29.14 -0.86 7.66
C VAL A 271 28.08 0.13 8.08
N THR A 272 26.94 -0.36 8.55
CA THR A 272 25.84 0.48 9.02
C THR A 272 24.89 -0.27 9.94
N THR A 273 24.09 0.49 10.67
CA THR A 273 22.93 -0.01 11.44
C THR A 273 21.70 0.80 11.10
N ALA A 274 20.55 0.14 11.04
CA ALA A 274 19.26 0.81 10.84
C ALA A 274 18.22 0.28 11.82
N ILE A 275 17.19 1.09 12.08
CA ILE A 275 15.99 0.66 12.79
C ILE A 275 14.79 1.04 11.92
N THR A 276 13.92 0.07 11.65
CA THR A 276 12.69 0.29 10.87
C THR A 276 11.49 -0.39 11.53
N ALA A 277 10.29 0.11 11.27
CA ALA A 277 9.04 -0.57 11.62
C ALA A 277 8.56 -1.51 10.50
N ASP A 278 9.09 -1.35 9.29
CA ASP A 278 8.74 -2.14 8.12
C ASP A 278 9.46 -3.49 8.12
N THR A 279 8.97 -4.44 7.32
CA THR A 279 9.61 -5.75 7.11
C THR A 279 10.55 -5.78 5.90
N GLU A 280 11.00 -4.61 5.48
CA GLU A 280 12.00 -4.44 4.42
C GLU A 280 12.90 -3.24 4.70
N HIS A 281 14.10 -3.26 4.13
CA HIS A 281 15.03 -2.13 4.22
C HIS A 281 16.00 -2.13 3.03
N ARG A 282 16.33 -0.93 2.55
CA ARG A 282 17.24 -0.73 1.42
C ARG A 282 18.55 -0.10 1.89
N PHE A 283 19.66 -0.78 1.59
CA PHE A 283 21.00 -0.23 1.72
C PHE A 283 21.48 0.28 0.37
N SER A 284 22.17 1.42 0.36
CA SER A 284 22.71 2.05 -0.85
C SER A 284 24.19 2.40 -0.69
N GLY A 285 24.86 2.63 -1.82
CA GLY A 285 26.27 3.02 -1.84
C GLY A 285 27.22 1.94 -1.30
N LEU A 286 26.85 0.65 -1.43
CA LEU A 286 27.67 -0.44 -0.92
C LEU A 286 28.88 -0.67 -1.84
N PRO A 287 30.12 -0.66 -1.34
CA PRO A 287 31.28 -1.03 -2.15
C PRO A 287 31.28 -2.54 -2.48
N PRO A 288 32.08 -2.99 -3.46
CA PRO A 288 32.30 -4.41 -3.67
C PRO A 288 32.85 -5.10 -2.41
N GLY A 289 32.32 -6.29 -2.09
CA GLY A 289 32.73 -7.04 -0.91
C GLY A 289 31.76 -8.13 -0.49
N GLU A 290 32.12 -8.84 0.57
CA GLU A 290 31.25 -9.81 1.24
C GLU A 290 30.55 -9.15 2.44
N TYR A 291 29.25 -9.40 2.58
CA TYR A 291 28.41 -8.77 3.57
C TYR A 291 27.64 -9.81 4.37
N THR A 292 27.49 -9.53 5.66
CA THR A 292 26.61 -10.27 6.56
C THR A 292 25.56 -9.29 7.10
N LEU A 293 24.29 -9.58 6.85
CA LEU A 293 23.16 -8.84 7.39
C LEU A 293 22.57 -9.63 8.56
N THR A 294 22.47 -8.97 9.71
CA THR A 294 21.75 -9.49 10.87
C THR A 294 20.54 -8.62 11.18
N VAL A 295 19.37 -9.24 11.33
CA VAL A 295 18.11 -8.56 11.67
C VAL A 295 17.57 -9.13 12.98
N ARG A 296 17.16 -8.25 13.89
CA ARG A 296 16.54 -8.59 15.18
C ARG A 296 15.25 -7.82 15.37
N ALA A 297 14.19 -8.51 15.79
CA ALA A 297 13.00 -7.83 16.28
C ALA A 297 13.29 -7.20 17.66
N ILE A 298 12.78 -6.00 17.89
CA ILE A 298 12.89 -5.23 19.12
C ILE A 298 11.47 -4.90 19.58
N ASN A 299 11.10 -5.25 20.81
CA ASN A 299 9.81 -4.86 21.37
C ASN A 299 9.83 -3.42 21.92
N SER A 300 8.68 -2.93 22.39
CA SER A 300 8.53 -1.60 23.00
C SER A 300 9.35 -1.41 24.29
N TYR A 301 9.78 -2.49 24.94
CA TYR A 301 10.64 -2.49 26.13
C TYR A 301 12.14 -2.53 25.79
N GLY A 302 12.51 -2.52 24.51
CA GLY A 302 13.90 -2.58 24.05
C GLY A 302 14.52 -3.98 24.08
N GLN A 303 13.76 -5.03 24.41
CA GLN A 303 14.27 -6.40 24.35
C GLN A 303 14.42 -6.84 22.89
N GLN A 304 15.51 -7.54 22.61
CA GLN A 304 15.82 -8.05 21.28
C GLN A 304 15.51 -9.54 21.19
N GLY A 305 14.87 -9.95 20.10
CA GLY A 305 14.65 -11.35 19.76
C GLY A 305 15.90 -12.02 19.18
N GLU A 306 15.74 -13.29 18.83
CA GLU A 306 16.78 -14.07 18.17
C GLU A 306 17.21 -13.42 16.84
N PRO A 307 18.53 -13.38 16.54
CA PRO A 307 19.02 -12.85 15.28
C PRO A 307 18.70 -13.79 14.12
N ALA A 308 18.16 -13.23 13.04
CA ALA A 308 18.23 -13.85 11.72
C ALA A 308 19.42 -13.26 10.97
N THR A 309 20.25 -14.12 10.40
CA THR A 309 21.45 -13.71 9.66
C THR A 309 21.45 -14.29 8.26
N THR A 310 21.84 -13.48 7.28
CA THR A 310 22.07 -13.92 5.91
C THR A 310 23.32 -13.26 5.35
N THR A 311 23.96 -13.90 4.38
CA THR A 311 25.18 -13.42 3.73
C THR A 311 24.93 -13.17 2.26
N PHE A 312 25.48 -12.08 1.73
CA PHE A 312 25.44 -11.77 0.30
C PHE A 312 26.76 -11.16 -0.15
N ARG A 313 27.01 -11.17 -1.46
CA ARG A 313 28.28 -10.71 -2.04
C ARG A 313 28.01 -9.72 -3.15
N ILE A 314 28.85 -8.71 -3.22
CA ILE A 314 28.90 -7.73 -4.31
C ILE A 314 30.29 -7.84 -4.92
N ASN A 315 30.59 -8.98 -5.54
CA ASN A 315 31.89 -9.24 -6.16
C ASN A 315 31.72 -9.67 -7.62
N ALA A 316 32.75 -9.41 -8.42
CA ALA A 316 32.86 -10.05 -9.73
C ALA A 316 32.83 -11.58 -9.56
N PRO A 317 32.24 -12.31 -10.51
CA PRO A 317 32.05 -13.74 -10.35
C PRO A 317 33.39 -14.47 -10.46
N ALA A 318 33.46 -15.64 -9.83
CA ALA A 318 34.59 -16.55 -10.02
C ALA A 318 34.64 -17.04 -11.48
N VAL A 319 35.82 -17.40 -11.95
CA VAL A 319 35.98 -18.05 -13.26
C VAL A 319 35.22 -19.39 -13.30
N PRO A 320 34.80 -19.88 -14.49
CA PRO A 320 34.34 -21.26 -14.64
C PRO A 320 35.39 -22.23 -14.09
N ALA A 321 34.97 -23.16 -13.22
CA ALA A 321 35.87 -24.15 -12.65
C ALA A 321 36.24 -25.23 -13.66
N THR A 322 35.27 -25.64 -14.47
CA THR A 322 35.45 -26.57 -15.58
C THR A 322 34.59 -26.15 -16.76
N ILE A 323 35.00 -26.54 -17.96
CA ILE A 323 34.21 -26.39 -19.18
C ILE A 323 34.09 -27.79 -19.78
N GLU A 324 32.89 -28.36 -19.74
CA GLU A 324 32.60 -29.66 -20.32
C GLU A 324 32.43 -29.48 -21.83
N LEU A 325 33.20 -30.22 -22.61
CA LEU A 325 33.09 -30.23 -24.07
C LEU A 325 32.42 -31.53 -24.52
N THR A 326 31.36 -31.39 -25.30
CA THR A 326 30.65 -32.51 -25.94
C THR A 326 30.93 -32.49 -27.44
N PRO A 327 31.73 -33.45 -27.97
CA PRO A 327 31.96 -33.59 -29.40
C PRO A 327 30.71 -34.06 -30.14
N GLY A 328 30.41 -33.43 -31.27
CA GLY A 328 29.38 -33.86 -32.23
C GLY A 328 29.93 -33.91 -33.67
N TYR A 329 29.12 -34.38 -34.61
CA TYR A 329 29.52 -34.42 -36.02
C TYR A 329 29.60 -32.99 -36.60
N PHE A 330 30.81 -32.53 -36.93
CA PHE A 330 31.09 -31.14 -37.35
C PHE A 330 30.65 -30.09 -36.33
N GLN A 331 30.63 -30.46 -35.05
CA GLN A 331 30.11 -29.63 -33.96
C GLN A 331 30.89 -29.88 -32.67
N ILE A 332 31.05 -28.84 -31.86
CA ILE A 332 31.49 -28.96 -30.46
C ILE A 332 30.56 -28.10 -29.61
N THR A 333 30.08 -28.65 -28.50
CA THR A 333 29.29 -27.92 -27.50
C THR A 333 30.10 -27.71 -26.24
N ALA A 334 30.12 -26.49 -25.72
CA ALA A 334 30.79 -26.11 -24.48
C ALA A 334 29.78 -25.76 -23.40
N VAL A 335 29.89 -26.41 -22.23
CA VAL A 335 29.05 -26.22 -21.05
C VAL A 335 29.92 -25.87 -19.84
N PRO A 336 30.00 -24.59 -19.43
CA PRO A 336 30.77 -24.16 -18.27
C PRO A 336 30.09 -24.55 -16.95
N ARG A 337 30.89 -24.87 -15.93
CA ARG A 337 30.43 -25.17 -14.56
C ARG A 337 31.19 -24.33 -13.55
N LEU A 338 30.49 -23.78 -12.57
CA LEU A 338 31.11 -23.12 -11.41
C LEU A 338 31.46 -24.15 -10.34
N ALA A 339 32.51 -23.87 -9.55
CA ALA A 339 32.84 -24.67 -8.37
C ALA A 339 31.75 -24.57 -7.29
N VAL A 340 31.10 -23.41 -7.17
CA VAL A 340 29.99 -23.15 -6.27
C VAL A 340 28.84 -22.58 -7.10
N TYR A 341 27.64 -23.14 -6.96
CA TYR A 341 26.47 -22.65 -7.67
C TYR A 341 26.19 -21.19 -7.29
N ASP A 342 26.11 -20.32 -8.30
CA ASP A 342 25.72 -18.92 -8.15
C ASP A 342 24.65 -18.60 -9.20
N PRO A 343 23.40 -18.36 -8.80
CA PRO A 343 22.29 -18.09 -9.72
C PRO A 343 22.40 -16.71 -10.41
N THR A 344 23.28 -15.83 -9.93
CA THR A 344 23.47 -14.49 -10.52
C THR A 344 24.45 -14.48 -11.70
N VAL A 345 25.12 -15.61 -11.95
CA VAL A 345 26.19 -15.71 -12.95
C VAL A 345 25.66 -16.21 -14.29
N GLN A 346 26.07 -15.52 -15.36
CA GLN A 346 25.95 -15.96 -16.74
C GLN A 346 27.36 -16.20 -17.33
N PHE A 347 27.45 -16.84 -18.48
CA PHE A 347 28.74 -17.04 -19.16
C PHE A 347 28.76 -16.36 -20.52
N GLU A 348 29.84 -15.65 -20.81
CA GLU A 348 30.13 -15.14 -22.15
C GLU A 348 31.13 -16.11 -22.83
N PHE A 349 30.94 -16.36 -24.13
CA PHE A 349 31.69 -17.36 -24.89
C PHE A 349 32.37 -16.77 -26.12
N TRP A 350 33.61 -17.21 -26.36
CA TRP A 350 34.39 -16.92 -27.56
C TRP A 350 34.97 -18.18 -28.15
N PHE A 351 35.20 -18.15 -29.46
CA PHE A 351 35.70 -19.27 -30.22
C PHE A 351 36.85 -18.86 -31.16
N SER A 352 37.88 -19.70 -31.23
CA SER A 352 38.99 -19.53 -32.16
C SER A 352 39.40 -20.87 -32.78
N GLU A 353 39.78 -20.83 -34.06
CA GLU A 353 40.35 -21.98 -34.77
C GLU A 353 41.84 -22.21 -34.46
N ALA A 354 42.48 -21.26 -33.79
CA ALA A 354 43.88 -21.36 -33.37
C ALA A 354 44.01 -20.90 -31.92
N LYS A 355 44.98 -21.48 -31.20
CA LYS A 355 45.30 -21.05 -29.84
C LYS A 355 45.75 -19.59 -29.83
N ILE A 356 45.23 -18.83 -28.88
CA ILE A 356 45.62 -17.45 -28.61
C ILE A 356 46.70 -17.50 -27.53
N ALA A 357 47.84 -16.87 -27.79
CA ALA A 357 48.99 -16.93 -26.87
C ALA A 357 48.73 -16.18 -25.55
N ASP A 358 47.95 -15.09 -25.60
CA ASP A 358 47.58 -14.30 -24.42
C ASP A 358 46.06 -14.12 -24.36
N THR A 359 45.47 -14.56 -23.25
CA THR A 359 44.02 -14.45 -22.97
C THR A 359 43.49 -13.01 -22.98
N SER A 360 44.36 -11.99 -22.82
CA SER A 360 43.96 -10.58 -22.95
C SER A 360 43.52 -10.21 -24.38
N GLN A 361 43.97 -10.96 -25.38
CA GLN A 361 43.65 -10.74 -26.81
C GLN A 361 42.42 -11.52 -27.28
N VAL A 362 41.73 -12.23 -26.39
CA VAL A 362 40.55 -13.03 -26.75
C VAL A 362 39.45 -12.16 -27.37
N GLU A 363 39.20 -10.97 -26.82
CA GLU A 363 38.13 -10.09 -27.32
C GLU A 363 38.42 -9.52 -28.71
N THR A 364 39.69 -9.45 -29.12
CA THR A 364 40.11 -8.93 -30.43
C THR A 364 40.37 -10.04 -31.45
N SER A 365 40.79 -11.21 -30.99
CA SER A 365 41.31 -12.30 -31.85
C SER A 365 40.39 -13.51 -31.95
N ALA A 366 39.43 -13.68 -31.02
CA ALA A 366 38.44 -14.74 -31.07
C ALA A 366 37.05 -14.20 -31.47
N ARG A 367 36.24 -15.06 -32.10
CA ARG A 367 34.86 -14.74 -32.46
C ARG A 367 33.97 -14.83 -31.21
N TYR A 368 33.31 -13.74 -30.87
CA TYR A 368 32.27 -13.74 -29.84
C TYR A 368 31.06 -14.57 -30.30
N LEU A 369 30.60 -15.49 -29.46
CA LEU A 369 29.45 -16.35 -29.74
C LEU A 369 28.17 -15.84 -29.06
N GLY A 370 28.28 -15.20 -27.89
CA GLY A 370 27.14 -14.71 -27.12
C GLY A 370 27.23 -15.04 -25.63
N THR A 371 26.13 -14.77 -24.91
CA THR A 371 25.96 -15.04 -23.48
C THR A 371 24.93 -16.15 -23.27
N GLY A 372 25.20 -17.11 -22.40
CA GLY A 372 24.26 -18.19 -22.09
C GLY A 372 24.81 -19.21 -21.08
N SER A 373 24.12 -20.34 -20.94
CA SER A 373 24.57 -21.47 -20.11
C SER A 373 25.39 -22.50 -20.88
N GLN A 374 25.31 -22.49 -22.22
CA GLN A 374 26.08 -23.35 -23.11
C GLN A 374 26.17 -22.71 -24.50
N TRP A 375 27.16 -23.13 -25.29
CA TRP A 375 27.17 -22.84 -26.71
C TRP A 375 27.67 -23.96 -27.59
N SER A 376 27.14 -24.00 -28.81
CA SER A 376 27.52 -24.96 -29.84
C SER A 376 28.14 -24.24 -31.03
N VAL A 377 29.32 -24.68 -31.45
CA VAL A 377 29.94 -24.23 -32.70
C VAL A 377 29.89 -25.38 -33.69
N SER A 378 29.27 -25.13 -34.84
CA SER A 378 29.17 -26.07 -35.96
C SER A 378 29.54 -25.40 -37.27
N GLY A 379 30.03 -26.18 -38.24
CA GLY A 379 30.23 -25.67 -39.59
C GLY A 379 31.27 -26.42 -40.41
N PRO A 380 31.47 -26.04 -41.68
CA PRO A 380 32.37 -26.74 -42.61
C PRO A 380 33.85 -26.66 -42.22
N HIS A 381 34.22 -25.69 -41.38
CA HIS A 381 35.57 -25.53 -40.86
C HIS A 381 35.85 -26.39 -39.61
N ILE A 382 34.80 -26.92 -38.96
CA ILE A 382 34.89 -27.76 -37.76
C ILE A 382 35.12 -29.20 -38.17
N LYS A 383 36.38 -29.57 -38.42
CA LYS A 383 36.74 -30.88 -38.98
C LYS A 383 37.25 -31.86 -37.91
N PRO A 384 37.01 -33.18 -38.07
CA PRO A 384 37.61 -34.22 -37.24
C PRO A 384 39.13 -34.10 -37.15
N GLY A 385 39.69 -34.40 -35.98
CA GLY A 385 41.14 -34.41 -35.76
C GLY A 385 41.81 -33.03 -35.69
N LYS A 386 41.05 -31.92 -35.76
CA LYS A 386 41.55 -30.56 -35.55
C LYS A 386 41.10 -30.04 -34.19
N ASP A 387 42.04 -29.46 -33.44
CA ASP A 387 41.75 -28.77 -32.18
C ASP A 387 41.11 -27.40 -32.44
N PHE A 388 40.12 -27.06 -31.62
CA PHE A 388 39.50 -25.76 -31.57
C PHE A 388 39.48 -25.25 -30.14
N TRP A 389 39.55 -23.93 -29.96
CA TRP A 389 39.67 -23.29 -28.66
C TRP A 389 38.40 -22.52 -28.31
N PHE A 390 37.90 -22.76 -27.11
CA PHE A 390 36.86 -21.98 -26.46
C PHE A 390 37.48 -21.16 -25.33
N TYR A 391 37.08 -19.89 -25.26
CA TYR A 391 37.41 -19.01 -24.14
C TYR A 391 36.11 -18.58 -23.51
N VAL A 392 35.95 -18.88 -22.22
CA VAL A 392 34.72 -18.60 -21.49
C VAL A 392 35.06 -17.80 -20.24
N ARG A 393 34.25 -16.80 -19.93
CA ARG A 393 34.30 -16.11 -18.64
C ARG A 393 32.92 -15.98 -18.03
N SER A 394 32.88 -15.88 -16.72
CA SER A 394 31.67 -15.63 -15.95
C SER A 394 31.39 -14.14 -15.87
N VAL A 395 30.11 -13.76 -15.90
CA VAL A 395 29.65 -12.38 -15.79
C VAL A 395 28.44 -12.28 -14.86
N ASN A 396 28.38 -11.22 -14.08
CA ASN A 396 27.21 -10.84 -13.27
C ASN A 396 27.03 -9.31 -13.30
N LEU A 397 26.12 -8.78 -12.49
CA LEU A 397 25.86 -7.34 -12.40
C LEU A 397 27.07 -6.50 -11.92
N VAL A 398 28.03 -7.13 -11.22
CA VAL A 398 29.21 -6.46 -10.63
C VAL A 398 30.36 -6.41 -11.61
N GLY A 399 30.55 -7.45 -12.42
CA GLY A 399 31.64 -7.49 -13.37
C GLY A 399 31.85 -8.84 -14.06
N LYS A 400 33.07 -9.02 -14.56
CA LYS A 400 33.47 -10.15 -15.41
C LYS A 400 34.69 -10.83 -14.81
N SER A 401 34.74 -12.16 -14.88
CA SER A 401 35.92 -12.94 -14.49
C SER A 401 37.00 -12.89 -15.58
N ALA A 402 38.18 -13.41 -15.26
CA ALA A 402 39.17 -13.76 -16.28
C ALA A 402 38.64 -14.86 -17.22
N PHE A 403 39.30 -15.00 -18.38
CA PHE A 403 39.02 -16.06 -19.33
C PHE A 403 39.57 -17.41 -18.86
N VAL A 404 38.80 -18.46 -19.11
CA VAL A 404 39.23 -19.85 -19.01
C VAL A 404 39.29 -20.43 -20.42
N GLU A 405 40.46 -20.94 -20.78
CA GLU A 405 40.71 -21.60 -22.05
C GLU A 405 40.40 -23.10 -21.92
N VAL A 406 39.71 -23.65 -22.93
CA VAL A 406 39.62 -25.10 -23.14
C VAL A 406 39.75 -25.40 -24.62
N SER A 407 40.46 -26.47 -24.96
CA SER A 407 40.54 -26.99 -26.33
C SER A 407 39.76 -28.29 -26.46
N GLY A 408 39.11 -28.51 -27.60
CA GLY A 408 38.51 -29.79 -27.93
C GLY A 408 38.37 -30.00 -29.42
N GLN A 409 38.03 -31.24 -29.77
CA GLN A 409 37.83 -31.67 -31.14
C GLN A 409 36.35 -32.04 -31.35
N PRO A 410 35.80 -31.88 -32.56
CA PRO A 410 34.55 -32.53 -32.90
C PRO A 410 34.73 -34.05 -32.88
N SER A 411 33.64 -34.80 -33.06
CA SER A 411 33.73 -36.26 -33.12
C SER A 411 34.81 -36.69 -34.12
N ASN A 412 35.55 -37.76 -33.81
CA ASN A 412 36.50 -38.39 -34.72
C ASN A 412 36.07 -39.83 -35.07
N ASP A 413 34.79 -40.12 -34.87
CA ASP A 413 34.17 -41.41 -35.19
C ASP A 413 33.95 -41.55 -36.70
N GLY A 414 34.94 -42.12 -37.39
CA GLY A 414 34.92 -42.30 -38.84
C GLY A 414 33.73 -43.12 -39.35
N GLU A 415 33.31 -44.16 -38.62
CA GLU A 415 32.14 -44.97 -39.00
C GLU A 415 30.84 -44.15 -38.88
N GLY A 416 30.68 -43.40 -37.79
CA GLY A 416 29.55 -42.49 -37.62
C GLY A 416 29.49 -41.37 -38.66
N TYR A 417 30.63 -40.86 -39.12
CA TYR A 417 30.65 -39.93 -40.25
C TYR A 417 30.21 -40.60 -41.57
N LEU A 418 30.66 -41.82 -41.84
CA LEU A 418 30.23 -42.57 -43.03
C LEU A 418 28.72 -42.83 -42.99
N GLU A 419 28.16 -43.16 -41.83
CA GLU A 419 26.72 -43.31 -41.65
C GLU A 419 25.98 -41.97 -41.85
N PHE A 420 26.46 -40.88 -41.24
CA PHE A 420 25.93 -39.53 -41.43
C PHE A 420 25.88 -39.10 -42.90
N PHE A 421 26.85 -39.54 -43.71
CA PHE A 421 26.92 -39.24 -45.13
C PHE A 421 26.32 -40.31 -46.05
N ARG A 422 25.92 -41.48 -45.55
CA ARG A 422 25.51 -42.66 -46.34
C ARG A 422 24.46 -42.33 -47.39
N GLU A 423 23.39 -41.65 -47.01
CA GLU A 423 22.31 -41.27 -47.93
C GLU A 423 22.67 -40.15 -48.90
N LYS A 424 23.64 -39.29 -48.53
CA LYS A 424 24.12 -38.20 -49.38
C LYS A 424 25.11 -38.70 -50.42
N ILE A 425 25.99 -39.64 -50.05
CA ILE A 425 26.94 -40.26 -50.97
C ILE A 425 26.19 -40.99 -52.09
N GLY A 426 25.16 -41.77 -51.76
CA GLY A 426 24.34 -42.49 -52.73
C GLY A 426 23.57 -41.61 -53.73
N LYS A 427 23.34 -40.32 -53.43
CA LYS A 427 22.58 -39.37 -54.28
C LYS A 427 23.45 -38.43 -55.13
N LEU A 428 24.78 -38.46 -54.98
CA LEU A 428 25.71 -37.53 -55.64
C LEU A 428 26.46 -38.19 -56.82
N HIS A 429 27.05 -37.38 -57.71
CA HIS A 429 27.88 -37.86 -58.85
C HIS A 429 29.06 -38.76 -58.42
N LEU A 430 29.48 -38.67 -57.16
CA LEU A 430 30.49 -39.55 -56.58
C LEU A 430 30.03 -41.02 -56.58
N ALA A 431 28.76 -41.30 -56.23
CA ALA A 431 28.23 -42.65 -56.33
C ALA A 431 28.26 -43.11 -57.80
N GLN A 432 27.82 -42.26 -58.72
CA GLN A 432 27.76 -42.56 -60.15
C GLN A 432 29.14 -42.91 -60.73
N GLY A 433 30.19 -42.14 -60.40
CA GLY A 433 31.56 -42.45 -60.81
C GLY A 433 32.15 -43.70 -60.13
N LEU A 434 31.73 -44.01 -58.90
CA LEU A 434 32.14 -45.26 -58.23
C LEU A 434 31.44 -46.48 -58.86
N TRP A 435 30.15 -46.35 -59.21
CA TRP A 435 29.39 -47.37 -59.93
C TRP A 435 29.96 -47.63 -61.35
N GLU A 436 30.50 -46.61 -62.03
CA GLU A 436 31.18 -46.75 -63.32
C GLU A 436 32.58 -47.40 -63.22
N LEU A 437 33.31 -47.18 -62.12
CA LEU A 437 34.62 -47.80 -61.86
C LEU A 437 34.53 -49.25 -61.39
N ILE A 438 33.38 -49.67 -60.87
CA ILE A 438 33.10 -51.09 -60.62
C ILE A 438 32.90 -51.74 -61.99
N ASP A 439 33.88 -52.54 -62.43
CA ASP A 439 33.81 -53.30 -63.67
C ASP A 439 32.78 -54.43 -63.55
N ASN A 440 31.51 -54.09 -63.77
CA ASN A 440 30.41 -55.04 -63.80
C ASN A 440 30.46 -55.99 -65.02
N SER A 441 31.44 -55.85 -65.94
CA SER A 441 31.56 -56.76 -67.08
C SER A 441 31.93 -58.18 -66.69
N GLN A 442 32.68 -58.37 -65.59
CA GLN A 442 33.02 -59.70 -65.07
C GLN A 442 31.78 -60.45 -64.54
N LEU A 443 30.77 -59.73 -64.04
CA LEU A 443 29.51 -60.30 -63.57
C LEU A 443 28.53 -60.60 -64.71
N ALA A 444 28.73 -60.02 -65.88
CA ALA A 444 27.83 -60.20 -67.03
C ALA A 444 27.95 -61.62 -67.62
N ASP A 445 29.18 -62.14 -67.73
CA ASP A 445 29.43 -63.50 -68.23
C ASP A 445 28.91 -64.57 -67.26
N GLU A 446 29.16 -64.41 -65.96
CA GLU A 446 28.65 -65.31 -64.91
C GLU A 446 27.10 -65.29 -64.83
N MET A 447 26.47 -64.13 -65.03
CA MET A 447 25.01 -64.04 -65.09
C MET A 447 24.43 -64.67 -66.36
N ALA A 448 25.14 -64.60 -67.49
CA ALA A 448 24.72 -65.26 -68.73
C ALA A 448 24.79 -66.79 -68.60
N GLU A 449 25.87 -67.32 -68.00
CA GLU A 449 25.99 -68.76 -67.69
C GLU A 449 24.90 -69.23 -66.73
N MET A 450 24.65 -68.50 -65.64
CA MET A 450 23.58 -68.84 -64.69
C MET A 450 22.20 -68.86 -65.35
N LYS A 451 21.89 -67.87 -66.19
CA LYS A 451 20.61 -67.80 -66.92
C LYS A 451 20.44 -68.97 -67.89
N THR A 452 21.53 -69.44 -68.48
CA THR A 452 21.53 -70.61 -69.37
C THR A 452 21.26 -71.88 -68.56
N SER A 453 21.97 -72.08 -67.44
CA SER A 453 21.72 -73.23 -66.56
C SER A 453 20.29 -73.23 -65.98
N ILE A 454 19.75 -72.08 -65.58
CA ILE A 454 18.36 -71.98 -65.09
C ILE A 454 17.36 -72.37 -66.18
N THR A 455 17.65 -72.05 -67.45
CA THR A 455 16.79 -72.42 -68.57
C THR A 455 16.89 -73.92 -68.86
N GLU A 456 18.07 -74.50 -68.77
CA GLU A 456 18.30 -75.95 -68.91
C GLU A 456 17.63 -76.73 -67.79
N THR A 457 17.85 -76.37 -66.52
CA THR A 457 17.21 -77.02 -65.36
C THR A 457 15.68 -76.84 -65.38
N ARG A 458 15.17 -75.71 -65.89
CA ARG A 458 13.74 -75.50 -66.07
C ARG A 458 13.16 -76.43 -67.12
N ASN A 459 13.89 -76.70 -68.20
CA ASN A 459 13.49 -77.64 -69.24
C ASN A 459 13.61 -79.11 -68.81
N GLU A 460 14.43 -79.44 -67.81
CA GLU A 460 14.52 -80.78 -67.22
C GLU A 460 13.42 -81.08 -66.19
N ILE A 461 12.73 -80.05 -65.67
CA ILE A 461 11.67 -80.18 -64.65
C ILE A 461 10.24 -80.14 -65.26
N THR A 462 10.11 -79.77 -66.54
CA THR A 462 8.88 -79.88 -67.35
C THR A 462 8.93 -81.08 -68.28
#